data_AF-A0A8D8TMZ0-F1
#
_entry.id   AF-A0A8D8TMZ0-F1
#
_cell.length_a   1.000
_cell.length_b   1.000
_cell.length_c   1.000
_cell.angle_alpha   90.00
_cell.angle_beta   90.00
_cell.angle_gamma   90.00
#
_symmetry.space_group_name_H-M   'P 1'
#
loop_
_entity.id
_entity.type
_entity.pdbx_description
1 polymer ?
#
loop_
_entity_poly.entity_id
_entity_poly.type
_entity_poly.pdbx_seq_one_letter_code
_entity_poly.pdbx_strand_id
1 'polypeptide(L)'
;MEWIHKARFYLKAEKNQSDLRCYRITWLSLPNSSYDPTDCFEEGGPYGHWYGGGRTLGMAWPVELGRVEMSPFVTGYIGRQRWGATLRRYFLSSMGVAILVDPDTSLYVSINDQVNPNKLCLQAKNDDFAYYKNSNRNPSLNYTICVSSNIKTLHSELSRKSLWDQRSEWQESVDNKEIDSLLIEPVYQIASQDQNLTEATVQNYTENIIALGFLKQGHVLLNEHWQPHVGDFKFDPVRFSTMKDTIRMIHRRGFRITLSVQPFIETESENFPHTVKENMLITERGSDKRIPALTRYKSLLSAGMFDVTSNKTVHWLQSKLRQLVAEYNIDSFFLDLDPSKEAWLPDKELYIRWLQLSTFLPVIRYSHLPSEYTTDKMVLDLARNLTRLRENTINELLLKYKKEALLTGAPLIRPLWMLDPSDSNCYTVSNEFLIGEELLVAPILNPGTFERELYLPAGFWRDGIDGSKKRGPITLPHYRVQLHEIAYFRKIPENAAGVKRVNPTP
;
A
#
# COMPACT_ATOMS: atom_id res chain seq x y z
N MET A 1 35.05 14.71 21.27
CA MET A 1 34.19 13.70 20.63
C MET A 1 33.39 13.00 21.71
N GLU A 2 32.08 13.26 21.78
CA GLU A 2 31.19 12.87 22.89
C GLU A 2 30.95 11.35 23.02
N TRP A 3 31.36 10.57 22.03
CA TRP A 3 31.06 9.13 21.89
C TRP A 3 32.28 8.20 22.01
N ILE A 4 33.50 8.71 22.24
CA ILE A 4 34.74 7.93 22.13
C ILE A 4 34.81 6.72 23.09
N HIS A 5 34.14 6.81 24.23
CA HIS A 5 34.02 5.75 25.25
C HIS A 5 32.66 5.03 25.24
N LYS A 6 31.75 5.40 24.31
CA LYS A 6 30.38 4.89 24.26
C LYS A 6 30.10 4.06 23.00
N ALA A 7 30.72 4.41 21.88
CA ALA A 7 30.47 3.77 20.59
C ALA A 7 31.69 3.80 19.65
N ARG A 8 31.58 3.05 18.55
CA ARG A 8 32.49 3.08 17.39
C ARG A 8 31.70 3.46 16.14
N PHE A 9 32.26 4.36 15.34
CA PHE A 9 31.69 4.80 14.08
C PHE A 9 32.53 4.30 12.92
N TYR A 10 31.89 3.71 11.92
CA TYR A 10 32.51 3.25 10.69
C TYR A 10 31.76 3.84 9.51
N LEU A 11 32.51 4.42 8.58
CA LEU A 11 32.02 4.93 7.31
C LEU A 11 32.76 4.22 6.18
N LYS A 12 32.01 3.59 5.28
CA LYS A 12 32.56 2.91 4.10
C LYS A 12 31.87 3.43 2.86
N ALA A 13 32.63 4.04 1.96
CA ALA A 13 32.13 4.35 0.62
C ALA A 13 31.94 3.05 -0.17
N GLU A 14 30.77 2.88 -0.78
CA GLU A 14 30.52 1.81 -1.73
C GLU A 14 31.06 2.18 -3.11
N LYS A 15 31.33 1.18 -3.97
CA LYS A 15 31.86 1.46 -5.30
C LYS A 15 30.84 2.26 -6.11
N ASN A 16 31.27 3.40 -6.64
CA ASN A 16 30.44 4.24 -7.51
C ASN A 16 29.94 3.44 -8.71
N GLN A 17 28.64 3.51 -8.96
CA GLN A 17 28.01 3.08 -10.19
C GLN A 17 27.11 4.23 -10.63
N SER A 18 27.32 4.74 -11.85
CA SER A 18 26.57 5.88 -12.41
C SER A 18 26.56 7.14 -11.51
N ASP A 19 25.51 7.96 -11.60
CA ASP A 19 25.27 9.21 -10.84
C ASP A 19 24.83 8.95 -9.38
N LEU A 20 25.07 7.74 -8.86
CA LEU A 20 24.68 7.30 -7.51
C LEU A 20 25.92 7.05 -6.67
N ARG A 21 26.02 7.76 -5.54
CA ARG A 21 27.09 7.59 -4.54
C ARG A 21 26.48 7.11 -3.23
N CYS A 22 26.91 5.95 -2.75
CA CYS A 22 26.39 5.36 -1.52
C CYS A 22 27.49 5.17 -0.47
N TYR A 23 27.12 5.37 0.80
CA TYR A 23 27.99 5.29 1.95
C TYR A 23 27.32 4.43 3.02
N ARG A 24 27.97 3.32 3.38
CA ARG A 24 27.52 2.48 4.49
C ARG A 24 28.04 3.05 5.81
N ILE A 25 27.12 3.28 6.73
CA ILE A 25 27.37 3.82 8.05
C ILE A 25 27.01 2.75 9.08
N THR A 26 27.94 2.53 10.01
CA THR A 26 27.77 1.60 11.12
C THR A 26 28.17 2.27 12.42
N TRP A 27 27.21 2.37 13.33
CA TRP A 27 27.46 2.70 14.72
C TRP A 27 27.36 1.44 15.58
N LEU A 28 28.43 1.13 16.31
CA LEU A 28 28.48 0.02 17.26
C LEU A 28 28.54 0.55 18.68
N SER A 29 27.56 0.20 19.52
CA SER A 29 27.65 0.47 20.96
C SER A 29 28.73 -0.41 21.60
N LEU A 30 29.55 0.16 22.48
CA LEU A 30 30.64 -0.57 23.15
C LEU A 30 30.10 -1.51 24.26
N PRO A 31 30.77 -2.65 24.53
CA PRO A 31 30.44 -3.51 25.66
C PRO A 31 30.40 -2.69 26.97
N ASN A 32 29.36 -2.86 27.79
CA ASN A 32 29.06 -2.10 29.02
C ASN A 32 28.60 -0.65 28.86
N SER A 33 28.35 -0.19 27.64
CA SER A 33 27.71 1.10 27.39
C SER A 33 26.18 0.94 27.37
N SER A 34 25.45 1.79 28.11
CA SER A 34 23.99 1.93 27.97
C SER A 34 23.59 2.83 26.80
N TYR A 35 24.54 3.16 25.93
CA TYR A 35 24.32 4.04 24.79
C TYR A 35 23.59 3.30 23.67
N ASP A 36 22.43 3.83 23.31
CA ASP A 36 21.68 3.47 22.11
C ASP A 36 22.11 4.40 20.97
N PRO A 37 22.86 3.91 19.96
CA PRO A 37 23.34 4.76 18.88
C PRO A 37 22.19 5.44 18.17
N THR A 38 22.24 6.77 18.09
CA THR A 38 21.19 7.61 17.53
C THR A 38 21.81 8.56 16.51
N ASP A 39 21.17 8.69 15.35
CA ASP A 39 21.55 9.58 14.27
C ASP A 39 20.33 10.37 13.80
N CYS A 40 20.44 11.70 13.72
CA CYS A 40 19.31 12.58 13.47
C CYS A 40 19.61 13.49 12.28
N PHE A 41 18.64 13.61 11.39
CA PHE A 41 18.71 14.36 10.14
C PHE A 41 17.73 15.53 10.21
N GLU A 42 18.19 16.73 9.86
CA GLU A 42 17.34 17.91 9.78
C GLU A 42 16.26 17.73 8.68
N GLU A 43 15.08 18.28 8.92
CA GLU A 43 13.93 18.26 8.01
C GLU A 43 13.30 19.66 7.86
N GLY A 44 12.59 19.87 6.75
CA GLY A 44 11.88 21.11 6.46
C GLY A 44 12.65 22.08 5.55
N GLY A 45 12.02 23.22 5.25
CA GLY A 45 12.36 24.14 4.15
C GLY A 45 13.81 24.18 3.67
N PRO A 46 14.78 24.65 4.48
CA PRO A 46 16.18 24.77 4.03
C PRO A 46 16.95 23.44 3.93
N TYR A 47 16.46 22.37 4.57
CA TYR A 47 17.11 21.05 4.65
C TYR A 47 16.46 19.99 3.75
N GLY A 48 15.35 20.35 3.11
CA GLY A 48 14.56 19.48 2.26
C GLY A 48 13.46 18.72 3.02
N HIS A 49 12.60 18.09 2.23
CA HIS A 49 11.41 17.39 2.69
C HIS A 49 11.66 15.88 2.71
N TRP A 50 11.23 15.19 3.77
CA TRP A 50 11.42 13.75 3.90
C TRP A 50 10.15 12.97 3.55
N TYR A 51 10.35 11.79 2.96
CA TYR A 51 9.32 10.85 2.53
C TYR A 51 9.73 9.43 2.93
N GLY A 52 8.78 8.51 2.96
CA GLY A 52 9.05 7.09 3.21
C GLY A 52 8.68 6.67 4.64
N GLY A 53 9.36 5.65 5.18
CA GLY A 53 9.00 5.00 6.44
C GLY A 53 7.76 4.09 6.37
N GLY A 54 6.86 4.34 5.42
CA GLY A 54 5.63 3.56 5.24
C GLY A 54 4.43 4.25 5.89
N ARG A 55 3.44 3.46 6.31
CA ARG A 55 2.19 4.02 6.83
C ARG A 55 2.33 4.43 8.29
N THR A 56 1.95 5.67 8.60
CA THR A 56 1.89 6.23 9.95
C THR A 56 0.49 6.75 10.27
N LEU A 57 0.17 6.91 11.55
CA LEU A 57 -1.04 7.62 11.97
C LEU A 57 -1.01 9.06 11.45
N GLY A 58 -2.08 9.46 10.74
CA GLY A 58 -2.20 10.78 10.11
C GLY A 58 -1.58 10.87 8.70
N MET A 59 -0.67 9.95 8.33
CA MET A 59 -0.04 9.88 7.00
C MET A 59 0.42 11.24 6.46
N ALA A 60 1.18 11.98 7.26
CA ALA A 60 1.68 13.28 6.84
C ALA A 60 2.57 13.16 5.59
N TRP A 61 2.38 14.10 4.67
CA TRP A 61 3.16 14.22 3.45
C TRP A 61 3.52 15.69 3.23
N PRO A 62 4.82 16.05 3.25
CA PRO A 62 5.98 15.26 3.66
C PRO A 62 5.91 14.79 5.13
N VAL A 63 6.79 13.87 5.55
CA VAL A 63 6.67 13.21 6.87
C VAL A 63 6.83 14.19 8.03
N GLU A 64 7.61 15.25 7.87
CA GLU A 64 7.87 16.26 8.91
C GLU A 64 6.64 17.10 9.29
N LEU A 65 5.61 17.14 8.43
CA LEU A 65 4.32 17.76 8.77
C LEU A 65 3.54 16.93 9.81
N GLY A 66 3.98 15.69 10.04
CA GLY A 66 3.47 14.81 11.06
C GLY A 66 4.32 14.84 12.32
N ARG A 67 3.97 13.97 13.26
CA ARG A 67 4.71 13.78 14.51
C ARG A 67 4.68 12.33 14.94
N VAL A 68 5.87 11.75 15.10
CA VAL A 68 6.07 10.40 15.60
C VAL A 68 7.12 10.45 16.70
N GLU A 69 6.69 10.21 17.93
CA GLU A 69 7.62 10.04 19.05
C GLU A 69 8.49 8.79 18.84
N MET A 70 9.71 8.82 19.40
CA MET A 70 10.66 7.72 19.30
C MET A 70 10.03 6.39 19.71
N SER A 71 9.85 5.52 18.73
CA SER A 71 9.08 4.28 18.87
C SER A 71 9.67 3.17 18.01
N PRO A 72 9.46 1.89 18.38
CA PRO A 72 10.02 0.77 17.63
C PRO A 72 9.41 0.75 16.23
N PHE A 73 10.26 0.60 15.22
CA PHE A 73 9.86 0.57 13.82
C PHE A 73 9.37 -0.83 13.43
N VAL A 74 8.22 -1.20 13.99
CA VAL A 74 7.56 -2.49 13.81
C VAL A 74 6.14 -2.30 13.31
N THR A 75 5.64 -3.24 12.51
CA THR A 75 4.30 -3.16 11.94
C THR A 75 3.25 -3.15 13.04
N GLY A 76 2.17 -2.39 12.82
CA GLY A 76 1.10 -2.23 13.79
C GLY A 76 -0.23 -1.87 13.13
N TYR A 77 -1.25 -1.71 13.96
CA TYR A 77 -2.57 -1.28 13.55
C TYR A 77 -2.73 0.23 13.80
N ILE A 78 -2.97 0.97 12.73
CA ILE A 78 -3.16 2.43 12.80
C ILE A 78 -4.39 2.74 13.67
N GLY A 79 -4.22 3.62 14.64
CA GLY A 79 -5.24 3.96 15.65
C GLY A 79 -4.98 3.32 17.02
N ARG A 80 -4.16 2.26 17.08
CA ARG A 80 -3.61 1.71 18.34
C ARG A 80 -2.10 1.94 18.42
N GLN A 81 -1.39 1.70 17.32
CA GLN A 81 0.04 1.95 17.17
C GLN A 81 0.29 3.14 16.23
N ARG A 82 1.48 3.72 16.34
CA ARG A 82 1.93 4.83 15.49
C ARG A 82 2.24 4.38 14.07
N TRP A 83 2.89 3.23 13.96
CA TRP A 83 3.26 2.60 12.70
C TRP A 83 2.15 1.65 12.23
N GLY A 84 1.89 1.67 10.93
CA GLY A 84 0.87 0.83 10.29
C GLY A 84 1.39 -0.53 9.83
N ALA A 85 0.57 -1.24 9.07
CA ALA A 85 0.86 -2.61 8.62
C ALA A 85 1.93 -2.67 7.50
N THR A 86 2.19 -1.55 6.82
CA THR A 86 3.13 -1.48 5.71
C THR A 86 4.26 -0.55 6.07
N LEU A 87 5.44 -1.11 6.36
CA LEU A 87 6.63 -0.35 6.68
C LEU A 87 7.75 -0.67 5.71
N ARG A 88 8.59 0.32 5.45
CA ARG A 88 9.84 0.15 4.72
C ARG A 88 10.91 0.97 5.40
N ARG A 89 12.06 0.34 5.66
CA ARG A 89 13.27 0.96 6.22
C ARG A 89 13.98 1.83 5.19
N TYR A 90 13.22 2.72 4.56
CA TYR A 90 13.64 3.57 3.46
C TYR A 90 13.04 4.96 3.66
N PHE A 91 13.91 5.95 3.71
CA PHE A 91 13.57 7.37 3.79
C PHE A 91 14.23 8.10 2.63
N LEU A 92 13.51 9.03 2.03
CA LEU A 92 13.91 9.77 0.83
C LEU A 92 13.77 11.26 1.10
N SER A 93 14.73 12.07 0.68
CA SER A 93 14.71 13.52 0.82
C SER A 93 14.61 14.20 -0.55
N SER A 94 13.90 15.34 -0.61
CA SER A 94 13.85 16.21 -1.78
C SER A 94 15.23 16.74 -2.21
N MET A 95 16.23 16.68 -1.34
CA MET A 95 17.62 17.05 -1.65
C MET A 95 18.38 15.99 -2.48
N GLY A 96 17.71 14.92 -2.92
CA GLY A 96 18.40 13.84 -3.64
C GLY A 96 19.26 13.00 -2.72
N VAL A 97 18.80 12.77 -1.48
CA VAL A 97 19.43 11.92 -0.47
C VAL A 97 18.44 10.84 -0.02
N ALA A 98 18.90 9.61 0.19
CA ALA A 98 18.09 8.52 0.72
C ALA A 98 18.83 7.77 1.81
N ILE A 99 18.07 7.27 2.78
CA ILE A 99 18.55 6.43 3.87
C ILE A 99 17.89 5.06 3.76
N LEU A 100 18.70 4.01 3.68
CA LEU A 100 18.27 2.62 3.72
C LEU A 100 18.79 2.00 5.01
N VAL A 101 17.90 1.66 5.95
CA VAL A 101 18.31 1.03 7.22
C VAL A 101 18.38 -0.49 7.05
N ASP A 102 19.49 -1.07 7.50
CA ASP A 102 19.75 -2.51 7.43
C ASP A 102 18.62 -3.29 8.18
N PRO A 103 18.06 -4.38 7.61
CA PRO A 103 17.03 -5.18 8.27
C PRO A 103 17.42 -5.69 9.65
N ASP A 104 18.71 -5.97 9.88
CA ASP A 104 19.23 -6.47 11.17
C ASP A 104 19.31 -5.40 12.27
N THR A 105 19.09 -4.13 11.94
CA THR A 105 19.09 -3.04 12.93
C THR A 105 17.85 -3.13 13.83
N SER A 106 18.03 -3.09 15.15
CA SER A 106 16.95 -2.94 16.13
C SER A 106 16.40 -1.51 16.14
N LEU A 107 15.65 -1.17 15.08
CA LEU A 107 15.38 0.21 14.69
C LEU A 107 14.22 0.84 15.47
N TYR A 108 14.49 2.00 16.04
CA TYR A 108 13.52 2.96 16.51
C TYR A 108 13.60 4.20 15.63
N VAL A 109 12.44 4.82 15.39
CA VAL A 109 12.34 6.02 14.55
C VAL A 109 11.51 7.06 15.27
N SER A 110 11.94 8.32 15.16
CA SER A 110 11.13 9.48 15.48
C SER A 110 11.11 10.49 14.33
N ILE A 111 10.02 11.24 14.24
CA ILE A 111 9.79 12.28 13.23
C ILE A 111 9.20 13.48 13.97
N ASN A 112 9.90 14.62 13.92
CA ASN A 112 9.46 15.87 14.56
C ASN A 112 8.99 15.67 16.01
N ASP A 113 9.73 14.90 16.81
CA ASP A 113 9.33 14.55 18.18
C ASP A 113 9.54 15.71 19.16
N GLN A 114 9.09 15.59 20.43
CA GLN A 114 9.23 16.73 21.36
C GLN A 114 10.68 17.05 21.74
N VAL A 115 11.58 16.07 21.65
CA VAL A 115 12.97 16.16 22.07
C VAL A 115 13.85 16.69 20.93
N ASN A 116 13.53 16.32 19.71
CA ASN A 116 14.24 16.58 18.47
C ASN A 116 13.25 17.20 17.45
N PRO A 117 12.83 18.46 17.66
CA PRO A 117 11.94 19.15 16.74
C PRO A 117 12.61 19.36 15.38
N ASN A 118 11.83 19.23 14.30
CA ASN A 118 12.29 19.30 12.92
C ASN A 118 13.46 18.34 12.63
N LYS A 119 13.38 17.10 13.13
CA LYS A 119 14.34 16.05 12.83
C LYS A 119 13.68 14.70 12.59
N LEU A 120 14.25 13.95 11.64
CA LEU A 120 14.10 12.51 11.50
C LEU A 120 15.24 11.83 12.25
N CYS A 121 14.94 11.07 13.31
CA CYS A 121 15.96 10.36 14.08
C CYS A 121 15.84 8.85 13.93
N LEU A 122 16.97 8.19 13.77
CA LEU A 122 17.13 6.74 13.73
C LEU A 122 17.92 6.31 14.96
N GLN A 123 17.38 5.38 15.74
CA GLN A 123 18.03 4.86 16.93
C GLN A 123 18.11 3.34 16.88
N ALA A 124 19.25 2.76 17.23
CA ALA A 124 19.36 1.34 17.48
C ALA A 124 19.24 1.07 18.98
N LYS A 125 18.21 0.31 19.37
CA LYS A 125 17.92 0.01 20.77
C LYS A 125 17.40 -1.42 20.92
N ASN A 126 17.96 -2.13 21.90
CA ASN A 126 17.44 -3.43 22.33
C ASN A 126 16.65 -3.26 23.63
N ASP A 127 15.46 -3.84 23.70
CA ASP A 127 14.56 -3.76 24.84
C ASP A 127 13.77 -5.05 25.06
N ASP A 128 12.88 -5.05 26.04
CA ASP A 128 12.05 -6.22 26.37
C ASP A 128 10.71 -6.21 25.60
N PHE A 129 10.54 -5.34 24.60
CA PHE A 129 9.33 -5.26 23.80
C PHE A 129 9.58 -5.76 22.37
N ALA A 130 10.18 -4.94 21.52
CA ALA A 130 10.24 -5.16 20.07
C ALA A 130 11.53 -5.87 19.63
N TYR A 131 12.67 -5.51 20.20
CA TYR A 131 13.97 -6.07 19.81
C TYR A 131 14.71 -6.58 21.03
N TYR A 132 14.57 -7.88 21.29
CA TYR A 132 14.98 -8.51 22.54
C TYR A 132 16.47 -8.28 22.88
N LYS A 133 16.75 -7.91 24.14
CA LYS A 133 18.11 -7.82 24.69
C LYS A 133 18.78 -9.20 24.75
N ASN A 134 19.66 -9.46 23.80
CA ASN A 134 20.55 -10.61 23.86
C ASN A 134 21.85 -10.20 24.57
N SER A 135 22.23 -10.91 25.65
CA SER A 135 23.46 -10.66 26.42
C SER A 135 24.74 -10.60 25.58
N ASN A 136 24.71 -11.19 24.38
CA ASN A 136 25.86 -11.27 23.48
C ASN A 136 25.83 -10.23 22.34
N ARG A 137 24.83 -9.34 22.27
CA ARG A 137 24.71 -8.34 21.19
C ARG A 137 24.33 -6.96 21.69
N ASN A 138 25.29 -6.05 21.62
CA ASN A 138 25.07 -4.62 21.78
C ASN A 138 24.26 -4.05 20.59
N PRO A 139 23.46 -3.00 20.81
CA PRO A 139 22.77 -2.31 19.72
C PRO A 139 23.74 -1.78 18.67
N SER A 140 23.39 -2.01 17.41
CA SER A 140 24.14 -1.57 16.23
C SER A 140 23.20 -0.83 15.30
N LEU A 141 23.50 0.43 14.96
CA LEU A 141 22.75 1.20 13.97
C LEU A 141 23.49 1.12 12.64
N ASN A 142 22.96 0.30 11.73
CA ASN A 142 23.52 0.08 10.40
C ASN A 142 22.55 0.63 9.34
N TYR A 143 23.06 1.53 8.50
CA TYR A 143 22.28 2.08 7.41
C TYR A 143 23.19 2.58 6.28
N THR A 144 22.63 2.77 5.10
CA THR A 144 23.32 3.29 3.93
C THR A 144 22.69 4.61 3.52
N ILE A 145 23.52 5.64 3.32
CA ILE A 145 23.11 6.91 2.70
C ILE A 145 23.48 6.86 1.22
N CYS A 146 22.53 7.11 0.34
CA CYS A 146 22.76 7.27 -1.08
C CYS A 146 22.38 8.66 -1.56
N VAL A 147 23.20 9.24 -2.44
CA VAL A 147 23.04 10.59 -2.97
C VAL A 147 23.09 10.56 -4.50
N SER A 148 22.24 11.35 -5.14
CA SER A 148 22.25 11.56 -6.60
C SER A 148 21.96 13.03 -6.95
N SER A 149 21.88 13.37 -8.23
CA SER A 149 21.63 14.74 -8.71
C SER A 149 20.26 15.29 -8.31
N ASN A 150 19.24 14.43 -8.18
CA ASN A 150 17.91 14.82 -7.75
C ASN A 150 17.12 13.62 -7.18
N ILE A 151 16.01 13.91 -6.50
CA ILE A 151 15.14 12.92 -5.85
C ILE A 151 14.58 11.86 -6.81
N LYS A 152 14.22 12.24 -8.05
CA LYS A 152 13.65 11.32 -9.05
C LYS A 152 14.70 10.30 -9.50
N THR A 153 15.87 10.76 -9.96
CA THR A 153 16.97 9.89 -10.39
C THR A 153 17.39 8.95 -9.26
N LEU A 154 17.52 9.48 -8.03
CA LEU A 154 17.87 8.70 -6.86
C LEU A 154 16.85 7.57 -6.60
N HIS A 155 15.56 7.92 -6.56
CA HIS A 155 14.51 6.94 -6.29
C HIS A 155 14.45 5.89 -7.41
N SER A 156 14.54 6.29 -8.68
CA SER A 156 14.53 5.35 -9.81
C SER A 156 15.70 4.36 -9.77
N GLU A 157 16.92 4.80 -9.47
CA GLU A 157 18.09 3.91 -9.37
C GLU A 157 18.00 2.96 -8.17
N LEU A 158 17.56 3.46 -7.00
CA LEU A 158 17.37 2.63 -5.82
C LEU A 158 16.22 1.65 -5.98
N SER A 159 15.12 2.06 -6.62
CA SER A 159 13.98 1.20 -6.94
C SER A 159 14.43 0.03 -7.78
N ARG A 160 15.19 0.28 -8.85
CA ARG A 160 15.70 -0.79 -9.70
C ARG A 160 16.63 -1.76 -8.97
N LYS A 161 17.50 -1.28 -8.07
CA LYS A 161 18.56 -2.11 -7.46
C LYS A 161 18.18 -2.81 -6.15
N SER A 162 17.43 -2.13 -5.29
CA SER A 162 17.33 -2.48 -3.86
C SER A 162 15.90 -2.49 -3.32
N LEU A 163 15.02 -1.65 -3.86
CA LEU A 163 13.62 -1.61 -3.40
C LEU A 163 12.73 -2.60 -4.17
N TRP A 164 13.07 -2.88 -5.41
CA TRP A 164 12.46 -3.93 -6.21
C TRP A 164 13.26 -5.23 -6.04
N ASP A 165 12.64 -6.23 -5.41
CA ASP A 165 13.17 -7.59 -5.37
C ASP A 165 13.05 -8.14 -6.79
N GLN A 166 14.04 -7.87 -7.64
CA GLN A 166 14.18 -8.41 -9.00
C GLN A 166 14.40 -9.93 -8.92
N ARG A 167 13.43 -10.69 -8.40
CA ARG A 167 13.42 -12.12 -8.69
C ARG A 167 13.11 -12.24 -10.18
N SER A 168 14.16 -12.37 -10.98
CA SER A 168 14.10 -12.67 -12.41
C SER A 168 13.19 -13.87 -12.70
N GLU A 169 13.13 -14.82 -11.76
CA GLU A 169 12.21 -15.96 -11.79
C GLU A 169 10.72 -15.57 -11.80
N TRP A 170 10.33 -14.47 -11.15
CA TRP A 170 8.93 -13.98 -11.13
C TRP A 170 8.55 -13.27 -12.43
N GLN A 171 9.47 -12.52 -13.04
CA GLN A 171 9.22 -11.87 -14.33
C GLN A 171 9.03 -12.86 -15.47
N GLU A 172 9.66 -14.05 -15.40
CA GLU A 172 9.47 -15.12 -16.38
C GLU A 172 8.26 -16.03 -16.08
N SER A 173 7.80 -16.11 -14.82
CA SER A 173 6.74 -17.03 -14.40
C SER A 173 5.36 -16.41 -14.19
N VAL A 174 5.25 -15.09 -13.97
CA VAL A 174 3.95 -14.42 -13.87
C VAL A 174 3.45 -14.13 -15.28
N ASP A 175 2.39 -14.81 -15.70
CA ASP A 175 1.71 -14.45 -16.95
C ASP A 175 1.22 -12.99 -16.82
N ASN A 176 1.48 -12.20 -17.87
CA ASN A 176 1.13 -10.78 -17.89
C ASN A 176 -0.38 -10.57 -17.66
N LYS A 177 -1.18 -11.60 -17.94
CA LYS A 177 -2.64 -11.60 -17.82
C LYS A 177 -3.13 -11.52 -16.39
N GLU A 178 -2.44 -12.09 -15.40
CA GLU A 178 -2.85 -12.05 -13.99
C GLU A 178 -2.71 -10.63 -13.45
N ILE A 179 -1.60 -9.95 -13.77
CA ILE A 179 -1.40 -8.54 -13.39
C ILE A 179 -2.39 -7.66 -14.15
N ASP A 180 -2.65 -7.94 -15.43
CA ASP A 180 -3.65 -7.20 -16.20
C ASP A 180 -5.02 -7.34 -15.57
N SER A 181 -5.43 -8.57 -15.22
CA SER A 181 -6.67 -8.87 -14.49
C SER A 181 -6.76 -8.06 -13.20
N LEU A 182 -5.71 -8.01 -12.37
CA LEU A 182 -5.72 -7.22 -11.13
C LEU A 182 -5.89 -5.71 -11.36
N LEU A 183 -5.35 -5.16 -12.45
CA LEU A 183 -5.45 -3.74 -12.77
C LEU A 183 -6.81 -3.37 -13.40
N ILE A 184 -7.38 -4.25 -14.22
CA ILE A 184 -8.53 -3.92 -15.05
C ILE A 184 -9.85 -4.54 -14.56
N GLU A 185 -9.79 -5.59 -13.76
CA GLU A 185 -10.97 -6.28 -13.22
C GLU A 185 -11.22 -5.83 -11.77
N PRO A 186 -12.44 -5.38 -11.44
CA PRO A 186 -12.79 -4.95 -10.09
C PRO A 186 -12.78 -6.12 -9.10
N VAL A 187 -12.51 -5.82 -7.83
CA VAL A 187 -12.70 -6.74 -6.71
C VAL A 187 -14.05 -6.45 -6.05
N TYR A 188 -14.94 -7.42 -6.05
CA TYR A 188 -16.24 -7.36 -5.41
C TYR A 188 -16.20 -8.11 -4.09
N GLN A 189 -16.15 -7.38 -2.99
CA GLN A 189 -16.19 -7.95 -1.67
C GLN A 189 -17.64 -8.11 -1.24
N ILE A 190 -18.02 -9.32 -0.81
CA ILE A 190 -19.32 -9.53 -0.18
C ILE A 190 -19.24 -8.89 1.20
N ALA A 191 -20.20 -8.01 1.51
CA ALA A 191 -20.16 -7.15 2.68
C ALA A 191 -19.90 -7.95 3.98
N SER A 192 -18.99 -7.44 4.82
CA SER A 192 -18.45 -8.12 6.00
C SER A 192 -19.49 -8.44 7.09
N GLN A 193 -20.70 -7.89 7.01
CA GLN A 193 -21.72 -8.10 8.05
C GLN A 193 -22.34 -9.49 8.01
N ASP A 194 -22.26 -10.21 6.89
CA ASP A 194 -22.79 -11.56 6.78
C ASP A 194 -21.83 -12.58 7.40
N GLN A 195 -21.93 -12.78 8.73
CA GLN A 195 -21.54 -14.05 9.36
C GLN A 195 -22.30 -15.23 8.74
N ASN A 196 -23.42 -14.95 8.08
CA ASN A 196 -24.23 -15.88 7.31
C ASN A 196 -23.82 -15.93 5.83
N LEU A 197 -22.52 -15.91 5.52
CA LEU A 197 -22.06 -16.18 4.16
C LEU A 197 -22.53 -17.60 3.76
N THR A 198 -23.39 -17.66 2.74
CA THR A 198 -23.91 -18.92 2.17
C THR A 198 -23.68 -18.94 0.67
N GLU A 199 -23.82 -20.12 0.07
CA GLU A 199 -23.77 -20.30 -1.38
C GLU A 199 -24.79 -19.42 -2.12
N ALA A 200 -26.01 -19.27 -1.57
CA ALA A 200 -27.05 -18.39 -2.13
C ALA A 200 -26.66 -16.90 -2.09
N THR A 201 -25.98 -16.47 -1.03
CA THR A 201 -25.45 -15.09 -0.92
C THR A 201 -24.49 -14.80 -2.07
N VAL A 202 -23.57 -15.73 -2.36
CA VAL A 202 -22.60 -15.58 -3.46
C VAL A 202 -23.31 -15.50 -4.82
N GLN A 203 -24.26 -16.40 -5.08
CA GLN A 203 -25.02 -16.41 -6.32
C GLN A 203 -25.79 -15.10 -6.53
N ASN A 204 -26.61 -14.70 -5.55
CA ASN A 204 -27.41 -13.47 -5.60
C ASN A 204 -26.53 -12.23 -5.81
N TYR A 205 -25.38 -12.17 -5.15
CA TYR A 205 -24.45 -11.05 -5.29
C TYR A 205 -23.89 -10.95 -6.72
N THR A 206 -23.48 -12.07 -7.33
CA THR A 206 -23.03 -12.06 -8.73
C THR A 206 -24.14 -11.70 -9.71
N GLU A 207 -25.38 -12.13 -9.45
CA GLU A 207 -26.54 -11.79 -10.28
C GLU A 207 -26.90 -10.31 -10.20
N ASN A 208 -26.79 -9.70 -9.02
CA ASN A 208 -26.97 -8.25 -8.84
C ASN A 208 -25.94 -7.46 -9.65
N ILE A 209 -24.67 -7.89 -9.67
CA ILE A 209 -23.62 -7.26 -10.47
C ILE A 209 -23.93 -7.38 -11.97
N ILE A 210 -24.36 -8.56 -12.43
CA ILE A 210 -24.77 -8.76 -13.83
C ILE A 210 -25.96 -7.87 -14.18
N ALA A 211 -26.96 -7.78 -13.30
CA ALA A 211 -28.17 -6.99 -13.51
C ALA A 211 -27.90 -5.49 -13.65
N LEU A 212 -26.82 -4.97 -13.04
CA LEU A 212 -26.40 -3.58 -13.23
C LEU A 212 -25.99 -3.29 -14.69
N GLY A 213 -25.46 -4.27 -15.42
CA GLY A 213 -25.21 -4.21 -16.86
C GLY A 213 -24.09 -3.27 -17.33
N PHE A 214 -23.51 -2.43 -16.45
CA PHE A 214 -22.39 -1.55 -16.77
C PHE A 214 -21.10 -1.88 -16.01
N LEU A 215 -21.18 -2.74 -14.99
CA LEU A 215 -20.02 -3.19 -14.23
C LEU A 215 -19.41 -4.43 -14.89
N LYS A 216 -18.10 -4.38 -15.14
CA LYS A 216 -17.34 -5.52 -15.67
C LYS A 216 -17.27 -6.65 -14.64
N GLN A 217 -17.34 -7.89 -15.07
CA GLN A 217 -17.06 -9.04 -14.20
C GLN A 217 -15.62 -8.99 -13.69
N GLY A 218 -15.41 -9.54 -12.49
CA GLY A 218 -14.11 -9.49 -11.82
C GLY A 218 -14.00 -10.50 -10.70
N HIS A 219 -13.26 -10.15 -9.66
CA HIS A 219 -12.92 -11.05 -8.56
C HIS A 219 -13.95 -10.96 -7.44
N VAL A 220 -14.68 -12.04 -7.17
CA VAL A 220 -15.62 -12.13 -6.04
C VAL A 220 -14.85 -12.60 -4.82
N LEU A 221 -14.66 -11.70 -3.86
CA LEU A 221 -13.93 -11.93 -2.63
C LEU A 221 -14.88 -12.44 -1.53
N LEU A 222 -14.63 -13.67 -1.09
CA LEU A 222 -15.29 -14.28 0.06
C LEU A 222 -14.49 -13.98 1.35
N ASN A 223 -15.18 -13.48 2.38
CA ASN A 223 -14.60 -13.23 3.70
C ASN A 223 -14.22 -14.54 4.41
N GLU A 224 -13.59 -14.44 5.58
CA GLU A 224 -13.06 -15.59 6.34
C GLU A 224 -14.09 -16.68 6.70
N HIS A 225 -15.39 -16.42 6.56
CA HIS A 225 -16.46 -17.35 6.88
C HIS A 225 -16.73 -18.38 5.77
N TRP A 226 -15.97 -18.44 4.67
CA TRP A 226 -16.11 -19.55 3.70
C TRP A 226 -15.76 -20.93 4.29
N GLN A 227 -14.98 -20.96 5.38
CA GLN A 227 -14.61 -22.13 6.17
C GLN A 227 -15.43 -22.20 7.48
N PRO A 228 -15.54 -23.39 8.13
CA PRO A 228 -16.19 -23.53 9.44
C PRO A 228 -15.43 -22.78 10.54
N HIS A 229 -14.14 -23.10 10.70
CA HIS A 229 -13.21 -22.41 11.59
C HIS A 229 -12.03 -21.86 10.83
N VAL A 230 -11.52 -20.73 11.29
CA VAL A 230 -10.35 -20.12 10.64
C VAL A 230 -9.13 -21.04 10.75
N GLY A 231 -8.60 -21.45 9.61
CA GLY A 231 -7.45 -22.36 9.53
C GLY A 231 -7.80 -23.82 9.24
N ASP A 232 -9.09 -24.12 8.96
CA ASP A 232 -9.49 -25.43 8.44
C ASP A 232 -9.05 -25.62 6.98
N PHE A 233 -9.01 -24.53 6.21
CA PHE A 233 -8.67 -24.52 4.78
C PHE A 233 -9.56 -25.46 3.93
N LYS A 234 -10.86 -25.51 4.25
CA LYS A 234 -11.89 -26.22 3.48
C LYS A 234 -13.20 -25.45 3.55
N PHE A 235 -14.03 -25.59 2.51
CA PHE A 235 -15.36 -25.01 2.54
C PHE A 235 -16.22 -25.67 3.62
N ASP A 236 -17.07 -24.88 4.26
CA ASP A 236 -18.07 -25.40 5.18
C ASP A 236 -19.11 -26.26 4.44
N PRO A 237 -19.16 -27.59 4.67
CA PRO A 237 -19.99 -28.48 3.88
C PRO A 237 -21.49 -28.25 4.09
N VAL A 238 -21.89 -27.61 5.19
CA VAL A 238 -23.30 -27.30 5.49
C VAL A 238 -23.74 -26.07 4.69
N ARG A 239 -22.90 -25.04 4.63
CA ARG A 239 -23.23 -23.76 3.95
C ARG A 239 -22.89 -23.73 2.45
N PHE A 240 -21.98 -24.62 2.02
CA PHE A 240 -21.38 -24.66 0.69
C PHE A 240 -21.41 -26.08 0.10
N SER A 241 -22.55 -26.77 0.21
CA SER A 241 -22.70 -28.18 -0.16
C SER A 241 -22.50 -28.45 -1.66
N THR A 242 -22.80 -27.49 -2.53
CA THR A 242 -22.64 -27.61 -4.00
C THR A 242 -21.66 -26.59 -4.58
N MET A 243 -20.80 -26.03 -3.73
CA MET A 243 -19.97 -24.88 -4.11
C MET A 243 -19.04 -25.15 -5.31
N LYS A 244 -18.63 -26.39 -5.54
CA LYS A 244 -17.86 -26.78 -6.74
C LYS A 244 -18.65 -26.55 -8.04
N ASP A 245 -19.96 -26.79 -8.05
CA ASP A 245 -20.84 -26.50 -9.18
C ASP A 245 -21.08 -24.99 -9.29
N THR A 246 -21.31 -24.31 -8.16
CA THR A 246 -21.50 -22.86 -8.12
C THR A 246 -20.28 -22.10 -8.64
N ILE A 247 -19.06 -22.46 -8.23
CA ILE A 247 -17.83 -21.85 -8.75
C ILE A 247 -17.71 -22.07 -10.27
N ARG A 248 -18.03 -23.27 -10.77
CA ARG A 248 -18.06 -23.53 -12.22
C ARG A 248 -19.07 -22.64 -12.95
N MET A 249 -20.23 -22.38 -12.37
CA MET A 249 -21.21 -21.45 -12.93
C MET A 249 -20.72 -20.00 -12.91
N ILE A 250 -20.09 -19.57 -11.81
CA ILE A 250 -19.52 -18.23 -11.64
C ILE A 250 -18.40 -17.99 -12.67
N HIS A 251 -17.51 -18.97 -12.89
CA HIS A 251 -16.49 -18.92 -13.93
C HIS A 251 -17.10 -18.81 -15.34
N ARG A 252 -18.16 -19.57 -15.64
CA ARG A 252 -18.88 -19.47 -16.93
C ARG A 252 -19.52 -18.10 -17.15
N ARG A 253 -19.90 -17.41 -16.08
CA ARG A 253 -20.42 -16.04 -16.11
C ARG A 253 -19.31 -14.98 -16.22
N GLY A 254 -18.03 -15.37 -16.23
CA GLY A 254 -16.88 -14.48 -16.41
C GLY A 254 -16.30 -13.90 -15.12
N PHE A 255 -16.76 -14.36 -13.96
CA PHE A 255 -16.22 -13.96 -12.66
C PHE A 255 -15.08 -14.89 -12.23
N ARG A 256 -14.30 -14.41 -11.27
CA ARG A 256 -13.25 -15.15 -10.56
C ARG A 256 -13.62 -15.28 -9.09
N ILE A 257 -13.11 -16.30 -8.42
CA ILE A 257 -13.32 -16.50 -6.99
C ILE A 257 -12.01 -16.26 -6.23
N THR A 258 -12.08 -15.34 -5.28
CA THR A 258 -11.00 -15.02 -4.36
C THR A 258 -11.40 -15.40 -2.94
N LEU A 259 -10.54 -16.12 -2.23
CA LEU A 259 -10.76 -16.47 -0.83
C LEU A 259 -9.91 -15.60 0.09
N SER A 260 -10.52 -15.02 1.12
CA SER A 260 -9.77 -14.41 2.21
C SER A 260 -9.02 -15.48 3.00
N VAL A 261 -7.74 -15.22 3.25
CA VAL A 261 -6.86 -16.05 4.07
C VAL A 261 -6.09 -15.16 5.04
N GLN A 262 -5.82 -15.68 6.23
CA GLN A 262 -5.16 -14.93 7.29
C GLN A 262 -4.03 -15.76 7.92
N PRO A 263 -2.99 -15.12 8.48
CA PRO A 263 -1.88 -15.82 9.13
C PRO A 263 -2.24 -16.33 10.53
N PHE A 264 -3.51 -16.66 10.76
CA PHE A 264 -4.05 -17.09 12.04
C PHE A 264 -4.81 -18.41 11.89
N ILE A 265 -4.79 -19.20 12.95
CA ILE A 265 -5.58 -20.43 13.10
C ILE A 265 -6.34 -20.37 14.43
N GLU A 266 -7.64 -20.57 14.36
CA GLU A 266 -8.52 -20.62 15.52
C GLU A 266 -8.27 -21.88 16.35
N THR A 267 -8.42 -21.79 17.67
CA THR A 267 -8.21 -22.96 18.56
C THR A 267 -9.19 -24.10 18.31
N GLU A 268 -10.37 -23.79 17.77
CA GLU A 268 -11.41 -24.76 17.40
C GLU A 268 -11.16 -25.43 16.03
N SER A 269 -10.17 -24.97 15.26
CA SER A 269 -9.85 -25.59 13.98
C SER A 269 -9.34 -27.02 14.17
N GLU A 270 -9.77 -27.93 13.30
CA GLU A 270 -9.31 -29.33 13.32
C GLU A 270 -7.80 -29.46 13.10
N ASN A 271 -7.19 -28.46 12.44
CA ASN A 271 -5.75 -28.42 12.18
C ASN A 271 -4.96 -27.87 13.39
N PHE A 272 -5.61 -27.22 14.36
CA PHE A 272 -4.92 -26.54 15.46
C PHE A 272 -4.02 -27.50 16.27
N PRO A 273 -4.48 -28.67 16.74
CA PRO A 273 -3.64 -29.61 17.50
C PRO A 273 -2.40 -30.07 16.72
N HIS A 274 -2.55 -30.29 15.40
CA HIS A 274 -1.43 -30.65 14.54
C HIS A 274 -0.41 -29.52 14.43
N THR A 275 -0.86 -28.28 14.24
CA THR A 275 0.05 -27.12 14.15
C THR A 275 0.84 -26.88 15.44
N VAL A 276 0.23 -27.14 16.60
CA VAL A 276 0.90 -27.07 17.91
C VAL A 276 1.94 -28.19 18.03
N LYS A 277 1.55 -29.45 17.76
CA LYS A 277 2.45 -30.61 17.83
C LYS A 277 3.69 -30.42 16.95
N GLU A 278 3.49 -29.83 15.78
CA GLU A 278 4.53 -29.67 14.77
C GLU A 278 5.31 -28.34 14.92
N ASN A 279 5.08 -27.55 15.97
CA ASN A 279 5.72 -26.25 16.23
C ASN A 279 5.61 -25.27 15.04
N MET A 280 4.41 -25.14 14.47
CA MET A 280 4.15 -24.27 13.32
C MET A 280 3.65 -22.87 13.71
N LEU A 281 3.47 -22.60 15.00
CA LEU A 281 2.92 -21.36 15.53
C LEU A 281 3.99 -20.54 16.24
N ILE A 282 3.81 -19.22 16.26
CA ILE A 282 4.60 -18.33 17.11
C ILE A 282 4.42 -18.75 18.57
N THR A 283 5.53 -18.80 19.30
CA THR A 283 5.57 -19.31 20.67
C THR A 283 5.53 -18.19 21.69
N GLU A 284 4.99 -18.48 22.88
CA GLU A 284 5.01 -17.52 23.97
C GLU A 284 6.45 -17.26 24.43
N ARG A 285 6.75 -16.01 24.77
CA ARG A 285 8.10 -15.60 25.14
C ARG A 285 8.45 -16.15 26.51
N GLY A 286 9.60 -16.82 26.62
CA GLY A 286 10.10 -17.35 27.88
C GLY A 286 9.40 -18.62 28.36
N SER A 287 8.45 -19.14 27.58
CA SER A 287 7.79 -20.42 27.83
C SER A 287 8.50 -21.58 27.13
N ASP A 288 8.02 -22.80 27.35
CA ASP A 288 8.39 -23.95 26.52
C ASP A 288 8.02 -23.66 25.05
N LYS A 289 8.90 -24.04 24.11
CA LYS A 289 8.69 -23.86 22.66
C LYS A 289 7.45 -24.57 22.11
N ARG A 290 6.83 -25.46 22.90
CA ARG A 290 5.58 -26.14 22.56
C ARG A 290 4.33 -25.33 22.93
N ILE A 291 4.49 -24.22 23.67
CA ILE A 291 3.37 -23.37 24.10
C ILE A 291 3.19 -22.25 23.06
N PRO A 292 2.11 -22.29 22.26
CA PRO A 292 1.84 -21.24 21.28
C PRO A 292 1.42 -19.93 21.97
N ALA A 293 1.86 -18.80 21.42
CA ALA A 293 1.32 -17.51 21.78
C ALA A 293 -0.08 -17.36 21.17
N LEU A 294 -1.08 -17.16 22.02
CA LEU A 294 -2.46 -16.95 21.59
C LEU A 294 -2.80 -15.46 21.54
N THR A 295 -3.63 -15.09 20.59
CA THR A 295 -4.11 -13.72 20.38
C THR A 295 -5.58 -13.70 19.95
N ARG A 296 -6.12 -12.51 19.78
CA ARG A 296 -7.44 -12.26 19.18
C ARG A 296 -7.25 -11.66 17.79
N TYR A 297 -8.10 -12.07 16.85
CA TYR A 297 -8.10 -11.51 15.50
C TYR A 297 -9.53 -11.36 15.00
N LYS A 298 -9.97 -10.13 14.68
CA LYS A 298 -11.35 -9.80 14.28
C LYS A 298 -12.42 -10.40 15.20
N SER A 299 -13.17 -11.39 14.72
CA SER A 299 -14.22 -12.14 15.43
C SER A 299 -13.68 -13.33 16.22
N LEU A 300 -12.44 -13.76 15.96
CA LEU A 300 -11.81 -14.90 16.61
C LEU A 300 -11.41 -14.54 18.04
N LEU A 301 -11.97 -15.26 19.01
CA LEU A 301 -11.72 -15.04 20.44
C LEU A 301 -10.37 -15.60 20.90
N SER A 302 -9.86 -16.62 20.22
CA SER A 302 -8.59 -17.27 20.52
C SER A 302 -8.00 -17.87 19.25
N ALA A 303 -6.82 -17.39 18.85
CA ALA A 303 -6.12 -17.85 17.67
C ALA A 303 -4.61 -17.88 17.88
N GLY A 304 -3.94 -18.86 17.28
CA GLY A 304 -2.49 -18.89 17.12
C GLY A 304 -2.07 -18.20 15.83
N MET A 305 -0.89 -17.57 15.83
CA MET A 305 -0.29 -16.99 14.63
C MET A 305 0.69 -17.99 14.01
N PHE A 306 0.60 -18.21 12.69
CA PHE A 306 1.55 -19.06 11.99
C PHE A 306 2.97 -18.47 12.00
N ASP A 307 3.97 -19.30 12.29
CA ASP A 307 5.37 -18.93 12.14
C ASP A 307 5.80 -19.10 10.68
N VAL A 308 5.64 -18.05 9.89
CA VAL A 308 6.02 -18.02 8.47
C VAL A 308 7.53 -17.90 8.23
N THR A 309 8.34 -17.82 9.29
CA THR A 309 9.81 -17.93 9.19
C THR A 309 10.28 -19.38 9.10
N SER A 310 9.41 -20.33 9.46
CA SER A 310 9.66 -21.76 9.36
C SER A 310 9.26 -22.30 7.99
N ASN A 311 10.23 -22.90 7.26
CA ASN A 311 9.97 -23.57 5.99
C ASN A 311 8.86 -24.63 6.08
N LYS A 312 8.76 -25.30 7.23
CA LYS A 312 7.75 -26.33 7.48
C LYS A 312 6.33 -25.74 7.45
N THR A 313 6.12 -24.63 8.16
CA THR A 313 4.84 -23.91 8.18
C THR A 313 4.49 -23.41 6.79
N VAL A 314 5.46 -22.82 6.08
CA VAL A 314 5.25 -22.32 4.71
C VAL A 314 4.84 -23.44 3.76
N HIS A 315 5.53 -24.59 3.78
CA HIS A 315 5.17 -25.72 2.93
C HIS A 315 3.79 -26.31 3.27
N TRP A 316 3.44 -26.37 4.54
CA TRP A 316 2.12 -26.85 4.98
C TRP A 316 1.00 -25.89 4.54
N LEU A 317 1.18 -24.57 4.70
CA LEU A 317 0.22 -23.59 4.20
C LEU A 317 0.08 -23.67 2.67
N GLN A 318 1.20 -23.77 1.95
CA GLN A 318 1.18 -23.92 0.49
C GLN A 318 0.43 -25.18 0.05
N SER A 319 0.58 -26.31 0.75
CA SER A 319 -0.12 -27.54 0.38
C SER A 319 -1.63 -27.40 0.58
N LYS A 320 -2.07 -26.79 1.67
CA LYS A 320 -3.50 -26.49 1.93
C LYS A 320 -4.10 -25.57 0.85
N LEU A 321 -3.40 -24.49 0.49
CA LEU A 321 -3.87 -23.58 -0.56
C LEU A 321 -3.90 -24.26 -1.94
N ARG A 322 -2.89 -25.07 -2.28
CA ARG A 322 -2.87 -25.84 -3.54
C ARG A 322 -4.00 -26.87 -3.61
N GLN A 323 -4.37 -27.47 -2.48
CA GLN A 323 -5.51 -28.38 -2.42
C GLN A 323 -6.82 -27.65 -2.78
N LEU A 324 -7.05 -26.46 -2.23
CA LEU A 324 -8.21 -25.63 -2.56
C LEU A 324 -8.27 -25.29 -4.06
N VAL A 325 -7.12 -24.89 -4.64
CA VAL A 325 -7.01 -24.62 -6.08
C VAL A 325 -7.34 -25.88 -6.88
N ALA A 326 -6.78 -27.03 -6.54
CA ALA A 326 -7.00 -28.27 -7.27
C ALA A 326 -8.45 -28.79 -7.17
N GLU A 327 -9.10 -28.61 -6.02
CA GLU A 327 -10.43 -29.17 -5.76
C GLU A 327 -11.56 -28.29 -6.30
N TYR A 328 -11.43 -26.96 -6.13
CA TYR A 328 -12.48 -25.97 -6.40
C TYR A 328 -12.16 -25.03 -7.58
N ASN A 329 -10.94 -25.07 -8.11
CA ASN A 329 -10.46 -24.14 -9.14
C ASN A 329 -10.45 -22.67 -8.67
N ILE A 330 -9.99 -22.42 -7.43
CA ILE A 330 -9.87 -21.06 -6.86
C ILE A 330 -8.87 -20.23 -7.68
N ASP A 331 -9.24 -18.99 -8.04
CA ASP A 331 -8.43 -18.11 -8.89
C ASP A 331 -7.35 -17.37 -8.10
N SER A 332 -7.66 -16.92 -6.88
CA SER A 332 -6.74 -16.11 -6.08
C SER A 332 -7.04 -16.14 -4.58
N PHE A 333 -6.09 -15.66 -3.80
CA PHE A 333 -6.21 -15.52 -2.35
C PHE A 333 -5.97 -14.07 -1.94
N PHE A 334 -6.82 -13.55 -1.06
CA PHE A 334 -6.66 -12.23 -0.45
C PHE A 334 -6.05 -12.42 0.94
N LEU A 335 -4.81 -11.96 1.13
CA LEU A 335 -4.17 -12.01 2.43
C LEU A 335 -4.71 -10.90 3.33
N ASP A 336 -5.59 -11.28 4.24
CA ASP A 336 -6.25 -10.38 5.16
C ASP A 336 -5.41 -10.22 6.43
N LEU A 337 -4.87 -9.01 6.58
CA LEU A 337 -4.07 -8.58 7.73
C LEU A 337 -4.73 -7.40 8.46
N ASP A 338 -5.92 -6.99 8.03
CA ASP A 338 -6.59 -5.84 8.63
C ASP A 338 -7.55 -6.34 9.73
N PRO A 339 -7.28 -6.05 11.01
CA PRO A 339 -8.18 -6.42 12.09
C PRO A 339 -9.44 -5.54 12.14
N SER A 340 -9.57 -4.53 11.26
CA SER A 340 -10.73 -3.66 11.20
C SER A 340 -12.00 -4.41 10.77
N LYS A 341 -13.14 -4.00 11.33
CA LYS A 341 -14.46 -4.44 10.90
C LYS A 341 -15.04 -3.33 10.02
N GLU A 342 -14.87 -3.42 8.70
CA GLU A 342 -15.59 -2.53 7.79
C GLU A 342 -17.07 -2.92 7.83
N ALA A 343 -17.92 -2.12 8.48
CA ALA A 343 -19.27 -2.55 8.81
C ALA A 343 -20.33 -1.43 8.72
N TRP A 344 -20.14 -0.40 7.91
CA TRP A 344 -21.21 0.59 7.71
C TRP A 344 -21.25 1.07 6.27
N LEU A 345 -22.46 1.18 5.73
CA LEU A 345 -22.71 1.82 4.45
C LEU A 345 -22.33 3.30 4.59
N PRO A 346 -21.36 3.81 3.81
CA PRO A 346 -20.99 5.22 3.85
C PRO A 346 -22.18 6.14 3.52
N ASP A 347 -22.14 7.38 3.97
CA ASP A 347 -23.08 8.37 3.45
C ASP A 347 -22.86 8.59 1.95
N LYS A 348 -23.89 9.12 1.27
CA LYS A 348 -23.89 9.28 -0.18
C LYS A 348 -22.72 10.12 -0.69
N GLU A 349 -22.39 11.22 -0.03
CA GLU A 349 -21.32 12.12 -0.50
C GLU A 349 -19.97 11.40 -0.40
N LEU A 350 -19.70 10.79 0.76
CA LEU A 350 -18.49 10.01 0.97
C LEU A 350 -18.37 8.89 -0.06
N TYR A 351 -19.44 8.13 -0.31
CA TYR A 351 -19.43 7.06 -1.32
C TYR A 351 -19.09 7.58 -2.72
N ILE A 352 -19.72 8.68 -3.14
CA ILE A 352 -19.47 9.29 -4.45
C ILE A 352 -18.02 9.76 -4.57
N ARG A 353 -17.52 10.54 -3.60
CA ARG A 353 -16.14 11.06 -3.63
C ARG A 353 -15.10 9.95 -3.56
N TRP A 354 -15.38 8.89 -2.81
CA TRP A 354 -14.51 7.72 -2.73
C TRP A 354 -14.52 6.90 -4.02
N LEU A 355 -15.68 6.69 -4.65
CA LEU A 355 -15.75 6.02 -5.94
C LEU A 355 -15.02 6.82 -7.03
N GLN A 356 -15.18 8.14 -7.03
CA GLN A 356 -14.44 9.06 -7.90
C GLN A 356 -12.93 8.88 -7.74
N LEU A 357 -12.41 8.91 -6.51
CA LEU A 357 -10.98 8.66 -6.24
C LEU A 357 -10.54 7.27 -6.72
N SER A 358 -11.25 6.21 -6.30
CA SER A 358 -10.91 4.82 -6.60
C SER A 358 -10.89 4.50 -8.09
N THR A 359 -11.65 5.24 -8.90
CA THR A 359 -11.67 5.12 -10.36
C THR A 359 -10.28 5.32 -10.97
N PHE A 360 -9.43 6.15 -10.35
CA PHE A 360 -8.08 6.48 -10.82
C PHE A 360 -6.96 5.68 -10.12
N LEU A 361 -7.29 4.83 -9.14
CA LEU A 361 -6.32 4.00 -8.45
C LEU A 361 -6.11 2.64 -9.16
N PRO A 362 -4.98 1.94 -8.96
CA PRO A 362 -4.67 0.73 -9.71
C PRO A 362 -5.68 -0.40 -9.53
N VAL A 363 -6.21 -0.58 -8.32
CA VAL A 363 -7.23 -1.60 -8.01
C VAL A 363 -8.46 -0.90 -7.45
N ILE A 364 -9.63 -1.24 -8.00
CA ILE A 364 -10.92 -0.81 -7.47
C ILE A 364 -11.58 -1.97 -6.72
N ARG A 365 -11.90 -1.73 -5.44
CA ARG A 365 -12.59 -2.69 -4.58
C ARG A 365 -13.96 -2.13 -4.19
N TYR A 366 -15.01 -2.88 -4.47
CA TYR A 366 -16.37 -2.59 -4.03
C TYR A 366 -16.66 -3.38 -2.75
N SER A 367 -16.59 -2.69 -1.60
CA SER A 367 -17.16 -3.20 -0.33
C SER A 367 -18.69 -3.01 -0.28
N HIS A 368 -19.20 -2.02 -1.01
CA HIS A 368 -20.62 -1.74 -1.20
C HIS A 368 -20.90 -1.45 -2.69
N LEU A 369 -21.93 -2.09 -3.24
CA LEU A 369 -22.34 -1.88 -4.62
C LEU A 369 -23.12 -0.57 -4.78
N PRO A 370 -23.02 0.12 -5.94
CA PRO A 370 -23.81 1.31 -6.22
C PRO A 370 -25.33 1.09 -6.07
N SER A 371 -25.81 -0.13 -6.32
CA SER A 371 -27.22 -0.53 -6.17
C SER A 371 -27.75 -0.48 -4.74
N GLU A 372 -26.89 -0.47 -3.72
CA GLU A 372 -27.33 -0.38 -2.32
C GLU A 372 -27.94 0.99 -2.01
N TYR A 373 -27.62 2.02 -2.80
CA TYR A 373 -28.19 3.37 -2.73
C TYR A 373 -29.51 3.46 -3.53
N THR A 374 -30.43 2.53 -3.27
CA THR A 374 -31.67 2.24 -4.05
C THR A 374 -32.58 3.43 -4.34
N THR A 375 -32.52 4.50 -3.54
CA THR A 375 -33.36 5.71 -3.71
C THR A 375 -32.78 6.75 -4.67
N ASP A 376 -31.56 6.55 -5.17
CA ASP A 376 -30.83 7.60 -5.87
C ASP A 376 -30.22 7.16 -7.21
N LYS A 377 -30.95 7.47 -8.30
CA LYS A 377 -30.47 7.24 -9.67
C LYS A 377 -29.14 7.93 -9.96
N MET A 378 -28.83 9.03 -9.26
CA MET A 378 -27.57 9.76 -9.45
C MET A 378 -26.35 8.87 -9.15
N VAL A 379 -26.41 8.03 -8.11
CA VAL A 379 -25.27 7.17 -7.73
C VAL A 379 -25.01 6.13 -8.82
N LEU A 380 -26.06 5.52 -9.36
CA LEU A 380 -25.97 4.55 -10.45
C LEU A 380 -25.46 5.19 -11.75
N ASP A 381 -25.97 6.37 -12.11
CA ASP A 381 -25.54 7.08 -13.31
C ASP A 381 -24.09 7.55 -13.22
N LEU A 382 -23.68 8.02 -12.04
CA LEU A 382 -22.31 8.40 -11.75
C LEU A 382 -21.36 7.20 -11.80
N ALA A 383 -21.74 6.08 -11.16
CA ALA A 383 -20.96 4.85 -11.21
C ALA A 383 -20.78 4.38 -12.66
N ARG A 384 -21.84 4.40 -13.48
CA ARG A 384 -21.77 4.06 -14.90
C ARG A 384 -20.80 4.96 -15.68
N ASN A 385 -20.83 6.27 -15.44
CA ASN A 385 -19.95 7.21 -16.12
C ASN A 385 -18.49 7.01 -15.69
N LEU A 386 -18.23 6.78 -14.40
CA LEU A 386 -16.89 6.49 -13.89
C LEU A 386 -16.35 5.15 -14.40
N THR A 387 -17.19 4.11 -14.49
CA THR A 387 -16.79 2.83 -15.09
C THR A 387 -16.34 3.02 -16.53
N ARG A 388 -17.10 3.77 -17.34
CA ARG A 388 -16.71 4.10 -18.72
C ARG A 388 -15.41 4.91 -18.78
N LEU A 389 -15.24 5.89 -17.90
CA LEU A 389 -14.00 6.66 -17.82
C LEU A 389 -12.80 5.76 -17.49
N ARG A 390 -12.98 4.86 -16.52
CA ARG A 390 -11.94 3.89 -16.15
C ARG A 390 -11.58 3.00 -17.33
N GLU A 391 -12.57 2.37 -17.96
CA GLU A 391 -12.36 1.43 -19.06
C GLU A 391 -11.71 2.08 -20.28
N ASN A 392 -12.17 3.28 -20.66
CA ASN A 392 -11.72 3.94 -21.89
C ASN A 392 -10.45 4.79 -21.73
N THR A 393 -10.01 5.08 -20.50
CA THR A 393 -8.88 6.00 -20.30
C THR A 393 -7.92 5.50 -19.22
N ILE A 394 -8.43 5.18 -18.03
CA ILE A 394 -7.54 4.85 -16.90
C ILE A 394 -6.88 3.48 -17.09
N ASN A 395 -7.63 2.48 -17.53
CA ASN A 395 -7.11 1.13 -17.76
C ASN A 395 -5.98 1.14 -18.81
N GLU A 396 -6.13 1.91 -19.89
CA GLU A 396 -5.07 2.07 -20.90
C GLU A 396 -3.78 2.63 -20.28
N LEU A 397 -3.90 3.68 -19.46
CA LEU A 397 -2.76 4.28 -18.78
C LEU A 397 -2.11 3.32 -17.77
N LEU A 398 -2.90 2.63 -16.95
CA LEU A 398 -2.39 1.65 -15.99
C LEU A 398 -1.62 0.54 -16.70
N LEU A 399 -2.17 0.00 -17.79
CA LEU A 399 -1.51 -1.04 -18.60
C LEU A 399 -0.25 -0.52 -19.30
N LYS A 400 -0.26 0.72 -19.79
CA LYS A 400 0.91 1.38 -20.40
C LYS A 400 2.07 1.48 -19.41
N TYR A 401 1.80 1.99 -18.20
CA TYR A 401 2.82 2.21 -17.19
C TYR A 401 3.18 0.94 -16.40
N LYS A 402 2.38 -0.14 -16.48
CA LYS A 402 2.67 -1.45 -15.89
C LYS A 402 4.05 -1.97 -16.28
N LYS A 403 4.40 -1.91 -17.57
CA LYS A 403 5.70 -2.43 -18.06
C LYS A 403 6.87 -1.69 -17.44
N GLU A 404 6.80 -0.35 -17.40
CA GLU A 404 7.82 0.47 -16.76
C GLU A 404 7.92 0.15 -15.26
N ALA A 405 6.78 0.04 -14.57
CA ALA A 405 6.72 -0.29 -13.15
C ALA A 405 7.39 -1.64 -12.85
N LEU A 406 7.12 -2.68 -13.63
CA LEU A 406 7.70 -4.01 -13.46
C LEU A 406 9.21 -4.05 -13.76
N LEU A 407 9.68 -3.23 -14.70
CA LEU A 407 11.10 -3.20 -15.11
C LEU A 407 11.97 -2.33 -14.20
N THR A 408 11.41 -1.22 -13.70
CA THR A 408 12.19 -0.17 -13.02
C THR A 408 11.84 -0.02 -11.54
N GLY A 409 10.71 -0.57 -11.10
CA GLY A 409 10.13 -0.33 -9.78
C GLY A 409 9.46 1.05 -9.65
N ALA A 410 9.30 1.81 -10.73
CA ALA A 410 8.58 3.08 -10.70
C ALA A 410 7.09 2.86 -10.34
N PRO A 411 6.51 3.63 -9.40
CA PRO A 411 5.10 3.47 -9.06
C PRO A 411 4.19 3.92 -10.21
N LEU A 412 3.03 3.26 -10.32
CA LEU A 412 1.97 3.65 -11.27
C LEU A 412 1.35 4.98 -10.87
N ILE A 413 1.08 5.14 -9.57
CA ILE A 413 0.58 6.37 -8.96
C ILE A 413 1.79 7.16 -8.43
N ARG A 414 2.01 8.34 -8.97
CA ARG A 414 3.22 9.14 -8.72
C ARG A 414 2.89 10.43 -8.00
N PRO A 415 3.68 10.87 -7.02
CA PRO A 415 3.60 12.23 -6.52
C PRO A 415 4.12 13.21 -7.57
N LEU A 416 3.72 14.49 -7.46
CA LEU A 416 4.02 15.49 -8.47
C LEU A 416 5.52 15.74 -8.66
N TRP A 417 6.34 15.60 -7.60
CA TRP A 417 7.79 15.80 -7.71
C TRP A 417 8.48 14.74 -8.58
N MET A 418 7.82 13.62 -8.89
CA MET A 418 8.33 12.67 -9.89
C MET A 418 8.18 13.18 -11.32
N LEU A 419 7.28 14.13 -11.57
CA LEU A 419 7.15 14.77 -12.87
C LEU A 419 8.22 15.83 -13.05
N ASP A 420 8.38 16.70 -12.05
CA ASP A 420 9.38 17.75 -12.02
C ASP A 420 10.06 17.80 -10.64
N PRO A 421 11.26 17.18 -10.50
CA PRO A 421 12.00 17.18 -9.24
C PRO A 421 12.75 18.49 -8.99
N SER A 422 12.60 19.51 -9.84
CA SER A 422 13.18 20.84 -9.63
C SER A 422 12.18 21.87 -9.10
N ASP A 423 10.89 21.55 -9.21
CA ASP A 423 9.80 22.41 -8.76
C ASP A 423 9.48 22.16 -7.27
N SER A 424 9.84 23.14 -6.42
CA SER A 424 9.65 23.03 -4.98
C SER A 424 8.18 22.95 -4.55
N ASN A 425 7.25 23.46 -5.36
CA ASN A 425 5.82 23.37 -5.03
C ASN A 425 5.35 21.91 -5.06
N CYS A 426 5.94 21.08 -5.90
CA CYS A 426 5.58 19.67 -6.06
C CYS A 426 5.92 18.80 -4.82
N TYR A 427 6.79 19.28 -3.93
CA TYR A 427 7.22 18.54 -2.74
C TYR A 427 6.09 18.42 -1.71
N THR A 428 5.31 19.47 -1.53
CA THR A 428 4.30 19.55 -0.46
C THR A 428 2.90 19.17 -0.87
N VAL A 429 2.65 18.91 -2.16
CA VAL A 429 1.33 18.50 -2.65
C VAL A 429 1.02 17.07 -2.19
N SER A 430 0.03 16.95 -1.30
CA SER A 430 -0.39 15.69 -0.66
C SER A 430 -1.77 15.18 -1.10
N ASN A 431 -2.53 16.01 -1.80
CA ASN A 431 -3.93 15.77 -2.18
C ASN A 431 -4.12 15.70 -3.71
N GLU A 432 -3.05 15.49 -4.46
CA GLU A 432 -3.02 15.30 -5.91
C GLU A 432 -2.02 14.21 -6.24
N PHE A 433 -2.26 13.50 -7.34
CA PHE A 433 -1.35 12.47 -7.80
C PHE A 433 -1.40 12.35 -9.31
N LEU A 434 -0.40 11.69 -9.86
CA LEU A 434 -0.28 11.39 -11.27
C LEU A 434 -0.50 9.91 -11.53
N ILE A 435 -1.10 9.56 -12.67
CA ILE A 435 -0.97 8.23 -13.26
C ILE A 435 0.12 8.32 -14.33
N GLY A 436 1.27 7.73 -14.02
CA GLY A 436 2.47 7.91 -14.81
C GLY A 436 2.89 9.37 -14.91
N GLU A 437 3.06 9.90 -16.13
CA GLU A 437 3.45 11.29 -16.38
C GLU A 437 2.41 12.08 -17.20
N GLU A 438 1.24 11.48 -17.44
CA GLU A 438 0.27 11.97 -18.43
C GLU A 438 -1.05 12.46 -17.84
N LEU A 439 -1.43 12.00 -16.65
CA LEU A 439 -2.73 12.30 -16.07
C LEU A 439 -2.56 12.74 -14.61
N LEU A 440 -2.91 13.99 -14.31
CA LEU A 440 -2.99 14.50 -12.95
C LEU A 440 -4.43 14.35 -12.44
N VAL A 441 -4.59 13.95 -11.18
CA VAL A 441 -5.88 13.76 -10.53
C VAL A 441 -5.91 14.53 -9.22
N ALA A 442 -6.98 15.30 -9.01
CA ALA A 442 -7.16 16.22 -7.89
C ALA A 442 -8.55 16.01 -7.24
N PRO A 443 -8.73 14.93 -6.43
CA PRO A 443 -10.02 14.58 -5.83
C PRO A 443 -10.48 15.59 -4.76
N ILE A 444 -11.80 15.72 -4.53
CA ILE A 444 -12.30 16.40 -3.33
C ILE A 444 -12.21 15.42 -2.14
N LEU A 445 -11.60 15.85 -1.04
CA LEU A 445 -11.31 15.00 0.13
C LEU A 445 -12.06 15.41 1.40
N ASN A 446 -12.73 16.58 1.40
CA ASN A 446 -13.44 17.11 2.56
C ASN A 446 -14.96 17.09 2.31
N PRO A 447 -15.78 16.78 3.33
CA PRO A 447 -17.23 16.77 3.20
C PRO A 447 -17.80 18.17 2.92
N GLY A 448 -18.92 18.26 2.21
CA GLY A 448 -19.60 19.50 1.88
C GLY A 448 -18.82 20.43 0.94
N THR A 449 -17.79 19.93 0.26
CA THR A 449 -16.85 20.75 -0.51
C THR A 449 -17.07 20.59 -2.02
N PHE A 450 -17.13 21.71 -2.73
CA PHE A 450 -17.35 21.78 -4.20
C PHE A 450 -16.34 22.67 -4.91
N GLU A 451 -15.29 23.09 -4.20
CA GLU A 451 -14.14 23.80 -4.76
C GLU A 451 -12.87 23.36 -4.03
N ARG A 452 -11.74 23.42 -4.72
CA ARG A 452 -10.43 23.16 -4.11
C ARG A 452 -9.35 24.02 -4.74
N GLU A 453 -8.29 24.22 -3.97
CA GLU A 453 -7.00 24.60 -4.53
C GLU A 453 -6.39 23.39 -5.25
N LEU A 454 -5.81 23.63 -6.43
CA LEU A 454 -4.96 22.63 -7.07
C LEU A 454 -3.74 23.22 -7.78
N TYR A 455 -2.68 22.42 -7.92
CA TYR A 455 -1.45 22.81 -8.58
C TYR A 455 -1.24 22.05 -9.89
N LEU A 456 -0.91 22.78 -10.96
CA LEU A 456 -0.50 22.17 -12.23
C LEU A 456 0.99 22.45 -12.45
N PRO A 457 1.86 21.42 -12.45
CA PRO A 457 3.29 21.58 -12.76
C PRO A 457 3.53 22.05 -14.20
N ALA A 458 4.79 22.33 -14.52
CA ALA A 458 5.21 22.76 -15.86
C ALA A 458 4.68 21.85 -16.98
N GLY A 459 3.99 22.45 -17.95
CA GLY A 459 3.42 21.75 -19.10
C GLY A 459 2.08 22.34 -19.56
N PHE A 460 1.52 21.73 -20.59
CA PHE A 460 0.18 22.05 -21.08
C PHE A 460 -0.78 20.95 -20.65
N TRP A 461 -1.88 21.36 -20.04
CA TRP A 461 -2.84 20.47 -19.42
C TRP A 461 -4.21 20.74 -20.02
N ARG A 462 -4.92 19.66 -20.41
CA ARG A 462 -6.32 19.71 -20.78
C ARG A 462 -7.16 19.28 -19.60
N ASP A 463 -8.07 20.14 -19.20
CA ASP A 463 -9.04 19.91 -18.15
C ASP A 463 -10.02 18.79 -18.54
N GLY A 464 -10.22 17.83 -17.63
CA GLY A 464 -11.13 16.71 -17.81
C GLY A 464 -12.60 17.05 -17.66
N ILE A 465 -12.93 18.16 -17.01
CA ILE A 465 -14.31 18.62 -16.77
C ILE A 465 -14.80 19.47 -17.93
N ASP A 466 -14.13 20.60 -18.21
CA ASP A 466 -14.59 21.59 -19.20
C ASP A 466 -13.82 21.55 -20.53
N GLY A 467 -12.76 20.74 -20.63
CA GLY A 467 -11.92 20.64 -21.82
C GLY A 467 -10.97 21.83 -22.04
N SER A 468 -10.97 22.82 -21.15
CA SER A 468 -10.10 24.00 -21.24
C SER A 468 -8.63 23.62 -21.20
N LYS A 469 -7.79 24.43 -21.84
CA LYS A 469 -6.34 24.24 -21.86
C LYS A 469 -5.71 25.20 -20.86
N LYS A 470 -4.86 24.67 -19.98
CA LYS A 470 -4.13 25.43 -18.97
C LYS A 470 -2.63 25.22 -19.15
N ARG A 471 -1.85 26.28 -18.95
CA ARG A 471 -0.38 26.24 -19.00
C ARG A 471 0.15 26.36 -17.57
N GLY A 472 0.83 25.31 -17.10
CA GLY A 472 1.57 25.35 -15.85
C GLY A 472 2.99 25.89 -16.03
N PRO A 473 3.70 26.23 -14.93
CA PRO A 473 3.28 26.05 -13.54
C PRO A 473 2.20 27.07 -13.12
N ILE A 474 1.12 26.62 -12.49
CA ILE A 474 0.04 27.50 -12.00
C ILE A 474 -0.73 26.86 -10.84
N THR A 475 -1.08 27.68 -9.84
CA THR A 475 -2.03 27.33 -8.77
C THR A 475 -3.41 27.88 -9.10
N LEU A 476 -4.45 27.04 -8.97
CA LEU A 476 -5.84 27.40 -9.16
C LEU A 476 -6.57 27.35 -7.80
N PRO A 477 -6.75 28.48 -7.09
CA PRO A 477 -7.21 28.47 -5.69
C PRO A 477 -8.69 28.11 -5.51
N HIS A 478 -9.54 28.39 -6.51
CA HIS A 478 -11.00 28.20 -6.43
C HIS A 478 -11.51 27.33 -7.59
N TYR A 479 -10.84 26.19 -7.83
CA TYR A 479 -11.25 25.29 -8.89
C TYR A 479 -12.52 24.53 -8.48
N ARG A 480 -13.64 24.77 -9.19
CA ARG A 480 -14.94 24.18 -8.87
C ARG A 480 -15.04 22.73 -9.34
N VAL A 481 -15.55 21.86 -8.48
CA VAL A 481 -15.74 20.43 -8.73
C VAL A 481 -17.10 20.02 -8.17
N GLN A 482 -18.10 19.88 -9.04
CA GLN A 482 -19.44 19.47 -8.62
C GLN A 482 -19.43 18.06 -8.04
N LEU A 483 -20.51 17.68 -7.33
CA LEU A 483 -20.61 16.35 -6.74
C LEU A 483 -20.46 15.23 -7.77
N HIS A 484 -20.94 15.45 -9.00
CA HIS A 484 -20.89 14.46 -10.07
C HIS A 484 -19.58 14.49 -10.88
N GLU A 485 -18.63 15.34 -10.51
CA GLU A 485 -17.38 15.56 -11.22
C GLU A 485 -16.18 15.22 -10.33
N ILE A 486 -15.05 14.92 -10.96
CA ILE A 486 -13.74 14.81 -10.34
C ILE A 486 -12.74 15.57 -11.20
N ALA A 487 -11.90 16.40 -10.58
CA ALA A 487 -10.88 17.14 -11.30
C ALA A 487 -9.76 16.20 -11.72
N TYR A 488 -9.51 16.13 -13.03
CA TYR A 488 -8.33 15.49 -13.59
C TYR A 488 -7.86 16.27 -14.82
N PHE A 489 -6.58 16.19 -15.13
CA PHE A 489 -5.93 16.95 -16.18
C PHE A 489 -5.04 16.05 -17.00
N ARG A 490 -5.25 16.03 -18.32
CA ARG A 490 -4.41 15.27 -19.25
C ARG A 490 -3.32 16.16 -19.82
N LYS A 491 -2.06 15.75 -19.72
CA LYS A 491 -0.94 16.43 -20.34
C LYS A 491 -1.09 16.36 -21.86
N ILE A 492 -0.88 17.49 -22.54
CA ILE A 492 -0.96 17.58 -24.01
C ILE A 492 0.36 18.10 -24.59
N PRO A 493 0.74 17.69 -25.82
CA PRO A 493 1.89 18.26 -26.51
C PRO A 493 1.72 19.76 -26.74
N GLU A 494 2.82 20.51 -26.69
CA GLU A 494 2.86 21.97 -26.91
C GLU A 494 2.21 22.39 -28.24
N ASN A 495 2.41 21.60 -29.29
CA ASN A 495 1.83 21.84 -30.62
C ASN A 495 0.29 21.79 -30.60
N ALA A 496 -0.29 20.97 -29.72
CA ALA A 496 -1.73 20.83 -29.54
C ALA A 496 -2.31 21.90 -28.59
N ALA A 497 -1.47 22.67 -27.90
CA ALA A 497 -1.89 23.72 -26.99
C ALA A 497 -2.47 24.95 -27.72
N GLY A 498 -2.21 25.11 -29.02
CA GLY A 498 -2.70 26.24 -29.82
C GLY A 498 -1.94 27.55 -29.56
N VAL A 499 -0.75 27.48 -28.95
CA VAL A 499 0.13 28.63 -28.74
C VAL A 499 0.85 28.94 -30.06
N LYS A 500 0.49 30.05 -30.71
CA LYS A 500 1.30 30.59 -31.82
C LYS A 500 2.69 30.91 -31.29
N ARG A 501 3.74 30.40 -31.96
CA ARG A 501 5.12 30.84 -31.71
C ARG A 501 5.18 32.36 -31.84
N VAL A 502 5.38 33.05 -30.73
CA VAL A 502 5.86 34.44 -30.77
C VAL A 502 7.34 34.31 -31.07
N ASN A 503 7.73 34.60 -32.32
CA ASN A 503 9.14 34.72 -32.67
C ASN A 503 9.76 35.79 -31.76
N PRO A 504 10.94 35.55 -31.17
CA PRO A 504 11.66 36.61 -30.49
C PRO A 504 11.94 37.71 -31.53
N THR A 505 11.46 38.92 -31.26
CA THR A 505 11.83 40.11 -32.05
C THR A 505 13.34 40.31 -31.98
N PRO A 506 13.97 40.74 -33.09
CA PRO A 506 15.42 40.73 -33.28
C PRO A 506 16.20 41.59 -32.30
#